data_AF-A0A359BHY7-F1
#
_entry.id   AF-A0A359BHY7-F1
#
_cell.length_a   1.000
_cell.length_b   1.000
_cell.length_c   1.000
_cell.angle_alpha   90.00
_cell.angle_beta   90.00
_cell.angle_gamma   90.00
#
_symmetry.space_group_name_H-M   'P 1'
#
loop_
_entity.id
_entity.type
_entity.pdbx_description
1 polymer ?
#
loop_
_entity_poly.entity_id
_entity_poly.type
_entity_poly.pdbx_seq_one_letter_code
_entity_poly.pdbx_strand_id
1 'polypeptide(L)'
;MLPVLDQLLTWQTDRYQDTPAKGNFDHVVAAEVIALRIAKVVDSSISMKDPEAPYYFRKLAAVQYLIANHIKRHGLPTDTGFEFTTGNSVKAASPSAATHTYYRRGKAALLSRVDSIIQQSDTDVLKQASAIAELADWYLIFGQKQQAASAYQIAFDTLKSDEVSDQMRNDFFALPKKIDFPFVESNGTVNQDTLEVSLWITETGRTRDIEIINPPDSLTTEDTKTVRSGLLKTRFRPRFIEGSPQAIAHTVSFPLPRRDEAENS
;
A
#
# COMPACT_ATOMS: atom_id res chain seq x y z
N MET A 1 -20.16 -1.70 -17.49
CA MET A 1 -20.34 -2.08 -16.07
C MET A 1 -19.10 -1.74 -15.24
N LEU A 2 -17.91 -2.11 -15.69
CA LEU A 2 -16.66 -1.91 -14.96
C LEU A 2 -16.38 -0.44 -14.56
N PRO A 3 -16.57 0.59 -15.41
CA PRO A 3 -16.34 1.98 -15.02
C PRO A 3 -17.21 2.45 -13.85
N VAL A 4 -18.46 1.97 -13.78
CA VAL A 4 -19.39 2.30 -12.69
C VAL A 4 -18.95 1.66 -11.38
N LEU A 5 -18.52 0.40 -11.43
CA LEU A 5 -17.96 -0.28 -10.25
C LEU A 5 -16.69 0.43 -9.77
N ASP A 6 -15.86 0.91 -10.70
CA ASP A 6 -14.63 1.62 -10.38
C ASP A 6 -14.88 2.98 -9.71
N GLN A 7 -15.86 3.74 -10.20
CA GLN A 7 -16.31 4.98 -9.57
C GLN A 7 -16.89 4.75 -8.17
N LEU A 8 -17.73 3.72 -8.02
CA LEU A 8 -18.28 3.36 -6.72
C LEU A 8 -17.18 2.93 -5.74
N LEU A 9 -16.20 2.15 -6.20
CA LEU A 9 -15.07 1.77 -5.36
C LEU A 9 -14.30 3.00 -4.89
N THR A 10 -13.98 3.90 -5.82
CA THR A 10 -13.25 5.15 -5.55
C THR A 10 -13.99 5.98 -4.50
N TRP A 11 -15.32 6.15 -4.66
CA TRP A 11 -16.15 6.87 -3.70
C TRP A 11 -16.09 6.27 -2.29
N GLN A 12 -16.18 4.94 -2.16
CA GLN A 12 -16.08 4.27 -0.86
C GLN A 12 -14.69 4.45 -0.22
N THR A 13 -13.63 4.33 -1.03
CA THR A 13 -12.25 4.43 -0.53
C THR A 13 -11.90 5.85 -0.12
N ASP A 14 -12.36 6.86 -0.86
CA ASP A 14 -12.13 8.28 -0.54
C ASP A 14 -12.85 8.64 0.76
N ARG A 15 -14.12 8.23 0.91
CA ARG A 15 -14.89 8.49 2.13
C ARG A 15 -14.25 7.89 3.38
N TYR A 16 -13.65 6.70 3.25
CA TYR A 16 -12.89 6.09 4.34
C TYR A 16 -11.57 6.84 4.62
N GLN A 17 -10.87 7.33 3.60
CA GLN A 17 -9.61 8.08 3.76
C GLN A 17 -9.82 9.44 4.43
N ASP A 18 -10.96 10.10 4.15
CA ASP A 18 -11.31 11.39 4.77
C ASP A 18 -11.58 11.27 6.26
N THR A 19 -12.08 10.12 6.72
CA THR A 19 -12.45 9.91 8.11
C THR A 19 -12.12 8.47 8.54
N PRO A 20 -10.83 8.11 8.71
CA PRO A 20 -10.45 6.76 9.07
C PRO A 20 -10.76 6.50 10.55
N ALA A 21 -11.93 5.95 10.83
CA ALA A 21 -12.41 5.66 12.19
C ALA A 21 -12.95 4.24 12.29
N LYS A 22 -12.99 3.71 13.53
CA LYS A 22 -13.60 2.39 13.81
C LYS A 22 -15.06 2.31 13.34
N GLY A 23 -15.80 3.42 13.39
CA GLY A 23 -17.20 3.52 12.95
C GLY A 23 -17.42 3.53 11.43
N ASN A 24 -16.37 3.73 10.64
CA ASN A 24 -16.47 3.77 9.17
C ASN A 24 -16.14 2.43 8.51
N PHE A 25 -16.42 1.35 9.25
CA PHE A 25 -16.23 -0.03 8.77
C PHE A 25 -17.11 -0.33 7.55
N ASP A 26 -18.29 0.30 7.46
CA ASP A 26 -19.23 0.09 6.36
C ASP A 26 -18.62 0.43 4.99
N HIS A 27 -17.80 1.49 4.91
CA HIS A 27 -17.09 1.85 3.68
C HIS A 27 -16.04 0.82 3.29
N VAL A 28 -15.36 0.21 4.28
CA VAL A 28 -14.39 -0.87 4.07
C VAL A 28 -15.09 -2.13 3.52
N VAL A 29 -16.25 -2.48 4.08
CA VAL A 29 -17.07 -3.61 3.62
C VAL A 29 -17.59 -3.36 2.21
N ALA A 30 -18.15 -2.18 1.96
CA ALA A 30 -18.66 -1.82 0.64
C ALA A 30 -17.55 -1.88 -0.42
N ALA A 31 -16.34 -1.37 -0.09
CA ALA A 31 -15.18 -1.46 -0.96
C ALA A 31 -14.81 -2.92 -1.26
N GLU A 32 -14.87 -3.84 -0.29
CA GLU A 32 -14.62 -5.27 -0.54
C GLU A 32 -15.65 -5.86 -1.52
N VAL A 33 -16.95 -5.64 -1.27
CA VAL A 33 -18.02 -6.18 -2.11
C VAL A 33 -17.88 -5.70 -3.55
N ILE A 34 -17.56 -4.42 -3.74
CA ILE A 34 -17.34 -3.84 -5.06
C ILE A 34 -16.07 -4.43 -5.69
N ALA A 35 -14.97 -4.57 -4.94
CA ALA A 35 -13.73 -5.19 -5.43
C ALA A 35 -13.94 -6.64 -5.88
N LEU A 36 -14.73 -7.43 -5.17
CA LEU A 36 -15.06 -8.80 -5.59
C LEU A 36 -15.86 -8.82 -6.90
N ARG A 37 -16.75 -7.84 -7.11
CA ARG A 37 -17.46 -7.68 -8.38
C ARG A 37 -16.53 -7.25 -9.51
N ILE A 38 -15.63 -6.30 -9.25
CA ILE A 38 -14.58 -5.88 -10.19
C ILE A 38 -13.73 -7.08 -10.59
N ALA A 39 -13.21 -7.85 -9.62
CA ALA A 39 -12.39 -9.04 -9.89
C ALA A 39 -13.13 -10.04 -10.79
N LYS A 40 -14.40 -10.34 -10.50
CA LYS A 40 -15.21 -11.24 -11.34
C LYS A 40 -15.37 -10.71 -12.78
N VAL A 41 -15.57 -9.40 -12.95
CA VAL A 41 -15.69 -8.79 -14.28
C VAL A 41 -14.34 -8.82 -15.00
N VAL A 42 -13.25 -8.43 -14.35
CA VAL A 42 -11.89 -8.45 -14.90
C VAL A 42 -11.53 -9.86 -15.36
N ASP A 43 -11.71 -10.87 -14.49
CA ASP A 43 -11.37 -12.27 -14.78
C ASP A 43 -12.17 -12.88 -15.95
N SER A 44 -13.38 -12.38 -16.22
CA SER A 44 -14.27 -12.92 -17.25
C SER A 44 -14.29 -12.14 -18.56
N SER A 45 -13.85 -10.88 -18.56
CA SER A 45 -14.07 -9.96 -19.69
C SER A 45 -12.85 -9.17 -20.14
N ILE A 46 -11.79 -9.10 -19.33
CA ILE A 46 -10.59 -8.34 -19.68
C ILE A 46 -9.46 -9.32 -20.02
N SER A 47 -8.83 -9.10 -21.18
CA SER A 47 -7.64 -9.84 -21.57
C SER A 47 -6.44 -9.41 -20.73
N MET A 48 -5.52 -10.31 -20.40
CA MET A 48 -4.26 -9.95 -19.72
C MET A 48 -3.42 -8.95 -20.54
N LYS A 49 -3.63 -8.89 -21.86
CA LYS A 49 -2.96 -7.94 -22.77
C LYS A 49 -3.65 -6.57 -22.85
N ASP A 50 -4.81 -6.42 -22.21
CA ASP A 50 -5.54 -5.16 -22.18
C ASP A 50 -4.72 -4.11 -21.42
N PRO A 51 -4.49 -2.91 -21.97
CA PRO A 51 -3.78 -1.83 -21.28
C PRO A 51 -4.35 -1.45 -19.92
N GLU A 52 -5.66 -1.63 -19.67
CA GLU A 52 -6.30 -1.31 -18.39
C GLU A 52 -6.19 -2.43 -17.35
N ALA A 53 -5.86 -3.66 -17.74
CA ALA A 53 -5.81 -4.79 -16.81
C ALA A 53 -4.87 -4.55 -15.60
N PRO A 54 -3.64 -4.02 -15.77
CA PRO A 54 -2.74 -3.72 -14.64
C PRO A 54 -3.33 -2.74 -13.62
N TYR A 55 -4.14 -1.79 -14.09
CA TYR A 55 -4.80 -0.78 -13.24
C TYR A 55 -5.79 -1.45 -12.29
N TYR A 56 -6.69 -2.29 -12.81
CA TYR A 56 -7.68 -2.97 -11.97
C TYR A 56 -7.03 -3.93 -10.99
N PHE A 57 -6.02 -4.70 -11.41
CA PHE A 57 -5.31 -5.59 -10.50
C PHE A 57 -4.60 -4.84 -9.37
N ARG A 58 -4.01 -3.66 -9.65
CA ARG A 58 -3.46 -2.80 -8.60
C ARG A 58 -4.53 -2.32 -7.63
N LYS A 59 -5.67 -1.83 -8.13
CA LYS A 59 -6.79 -1.39 -7.29
C LYS A 59 -7.31 -2.52 -6.40
N LEU A 60 -7.44 -3.73 -6.93
CA LEU A 60 -7.84 -4.90 -6.14
C LEU A 60 -6.86 -5.15 -4.99
N ALA A 61 -5.55 -5.09 -5.25
CA ALA A 61 -4.53 -5.22 -4.20
C ALA A 61 -4.62 -4.11 -3.14
N ALA A 62 -4.84 -2.85 -3.56
CA ALA A 62 -5.01 -1.71 -2.66
C ALA A 62 -6.22 -1.88 -1.73
N VAL A 63 -7.34 -2.42 -2.23
CA VAL A 63 -8.50 -2.76 -1.37
C VAL A 63 -8.13 -3.80 -0.32
N GLN A 64 -7.42 -4.87 -0.72
CA GLN A 64 -7.00 -5.90 0.24
C GLN A 64 -6.04 -5.33 1.30
N TYR A 65 -5.15 -4.40 0.92
CA TYR A 65 -4.28 -3.70 1.85
C TYR A 65 -5.08 -2.85 2.85
N LEU A 66 -6.05 -2.07 2.37
CA LEU A 66 -6.92 -1.23 3.19
C LEU A 66 -7.63 -2.06 4.24
N ILE A 67 -8.24 -3.19 3.85
CA ILE A 67 -8.97 -4.06 4.79
C ILE A 67 -8.02 -4.67 5.82
N ALA A 68 -6.87 -5.21 5.38
CA ALA A 68 -5.87 -5.80 6.29
C ALA A 68 -5.35 -4.78 7.31
N ASN A 69 -5.05 -3.55 6.86
CA ASN A 69 -4.59 -2.47 7.72
C ASN A 69 -5.70 -2.00 8.68
N HIS A 70 -6.95 -1.93 8.21
CA HIS A 70 -8.10 -1.61 9.07
C HIS A 70 -8.25 -2.63 10.20
N ILE A 71 -8.31 -3.92 9.87
CA ILE A 71 -8.47 -5.02 10.86
C ILE A 71 -7.31 -5.02 11.85
N LYS A 72 -6.08 -4.78 11.37
CA LYS A 72 -4.91 -4.67 12.24
C LYS A 72 -5.01 -3.52 13.25
N ARG A 73 -5.65 -2.40 12.87
CA ARG A 73 -5.78 -1.20 13.72
C ARG A 73 -6.99 -1.24 14.64
N HIS A 74 -8.13 -1.72 14.15
CA HIS A 74 -9.43 -1.58 14.81
C HIS A 74 -10.04 -2.92 15.24
N GLY A 75 -9.46 -4.04 14.83
CA GLY A 75 -10.03 -5.37 15.01
C GLY A 75 -11.10 -5.68 13.97
N LEU A 76 -11.81 -6.78 14.22
CA LEU A 76 -12.97 -7.18 13.41
C LEU A 76 -14.23 -6.45 13.89
N PRO A 77 -15.21 -6.23 13.00
CA PRO A 77 -16.46 -5.60 13.35
C PRO A 77 -17.18 -6.49 14.37
N THR A 78 -17.69 -5.87 15.42
CA THR A 78 -18.32 -6.57 16.56
C THR A 78 -19.84 -6.53 16.49
N ASP A 79 -20.40 -5.56 15.75
CA ASP A 79 -21.83 -5.40 15.57
C ASP A 79 -22.34 -6.16 14.32
N THR A 80 -23.43 -6.86 14.55
CA THR A 80 -24.02 -7.95 13.81
C THR A 80 -24.57 -7.57 12.43
N GLY A 81 -24.24 -8.34 11.39
CA GLY A 81 -24.92 -8.35 10.09
C GLY A 81 -24.04 -8.61 8.87
N PHE A 82 -22.73 -8.37 8.99
CA PHE A 82 -21.79 -8.50 7.87
C PHE A 82 -20.87 -9.70 8.05
N GLU A 83 -21.18 -10.80 7.34
CA GLU A 83 -20.30 -11.96 7.25
C GLU A 83 -19.13 -11.66 6.32
N PHE A 84 -17.96 -11.43 6.90
CA PHE A 84 -16.70 -11.32 6.16
C PHE A 84 -16.18 -12.70 5.79
N THR A 85 -16.90 -13.44 4.95
CA THR A 85 -16.34 -14.64 4.31
C THR A 85 -16.99 -14.83 2.95
N THR A 86 -16.16 -15.05 1.95
CA THR A 86 -16.58 -15.68 0.70
C THR A 86 -17.42 -16.93 0.99
N GLY A 87 -18.74 -16.81 0.83
CA GLY A 87 -19.62 -17.86 0.33
C GLY A 87 -19.86 -19.13 1.14
N ASN A 88 -19.26 -19.34 2.31
CA ASN A 88 -19.61 -20.48 3.17
C ASN A 88 -19.53 -20.11 4.65
N SER A 89 -20.69 -20.25 5.29
CA SER A 89 -20.95 -20.15 6.72
C SER A 89 -19.95 -20.97 7.56
N VAL A 90 -18.96 -20.29 8.14
CA VAL A 90 -18.15 -20.84 9.25
C VAL A 90 -17.71 -19.68 10.14
N LYS A 91 -18.07 -19.76 11.43
CA LYS A 91 -17.52 -19.07 12.63
C LYS A 91 -16.82 -17.72 12.39
N ALA A 92 -17.27 -16.68 13.09
CA ALA A 92 -16.62 -15.36 13.18
C ALA A 92 -15.10 -15.47 12.94
N ALA A 93 -14.65 -15.03 11.76
CA ALA A 93 -13.27 -15.19 11.35
C ALA A 93 -12.35 -14.65 12.45
N SER A 94 -11.24 -15.30 12.76
CA SER A 94 -10.26 -14.69 13.66
C SER A 94 -9.53 -13.55 12.92
N PRO A 95 -9.00 -12.53 13.62
CA PRO A 95 -8.19 -11.49 12.96
C PRO A 95 -7.00 -12.06 12.18
N SER A 96 -6.42 -13.17 12.64
CA SER A 96 -5.33 -13.86 11.93
C SER A 96 -5.79 -14.54 10.64
N ALA A 97 -6.94 -15.22 10.65
CA ALA A 97 -7.53 -15.85 9.47
C ALA A 97 -7.95 -14.80 8.43
N ALA A 98 -8.52 -13.68 8.90
CA ALA A 98 -8.87 -12.55 8.06
C ALA A 98 -7.62 -11.95 7.40
N THR A 99 -6.58 -11.63 8.19
CA THR A 99 -5.29 -11.12 7.68
C THR A 99 -4.68 -12.05 6.62
N HIS A 100 -4.69 -13.36 6.85
CA HIS A 100 -4.20 -14.34 5.88
C HIS A 100 -5.00 -14.34 4.57
N THR A 101 -6.32 -14.15 4.65
CA THR A 101 -7.20 -14.07 3.47
C THR A 101 -6.86 -12.87 2.60
N TYR A 102 -6.74 -11.67 3.18
CA TYR A 102 -6.38 -10.47 2.42
C TYR A 102 -4.95 -10.53 1.90
N TYR A 103 -4.01 -11.08 2.68
CA TYR A 103 -2.65 -11.37 2.21
C TYR A 103 -2.68 -12.18 0.91
N ARG A 104 -3.44 -13.28 0.88
CA ARG A 104 -3.54 -14.17 -0.29
C ARG A 104 -4.20 -13.47 -1.48
N ARG A 105 -5.30 -12.76 -1.26
CA ARG A 105 -6.04 -12.07 -2.33
C ARG A 105 -5.23 -10.92 -2.94
N GLY A 106 -4.58 -10.10 -2.11
CA GLY A 106 -3.76 -9.00 -2.61
C GLY A 106 -2.51 -9.49 -3.32
N LYS A 107 -1.87 -10.56 -2.82
CA LYS A 107 -0.79 -11.26 -3.53
C LYS A 107 -1.25 -11.74 -4.91
N ALA A 108 -2.42 -12.40 -4.99
CA ALA A 108 -2.95 -12.89 -6.26
C ALA A 108 -3.16 -11.74 -7.25
N ALA A 109 -3.77 -10.63 -6.81
CA ALA A 109 -3.96 -9.45 -7.64
C ALA A 109 -2.63 -8.85 -8.13
N LEU A 110 -1.61 -8.71 -7.26
CA LEU A 110 -0.30 -8.19 -7.66
C LEU A 110 0.44 -9.14 -8.63
N LEU A 111 0.28 -10.46 -8.48
CA LEU A 111 0.81 -11.42 -9.44
C LEU A 111 0.12 -11.27 -10.81
N SER A 112 -1.22 -11.17 -10.84
CA SER A 112 -1.96 -10.91 -12.07
C SER A 112 -1.58 -9.58 -12.72
N ARG A 113 -1.26 -8.55 -11.92
CA ARG A 113 -0.72 -7.29 -12.45
C ARG A 113 0.62 -7.49 -13.14
N VAL A 114 1.56 -8.20 -12.51
CA VAL A 114 2.88 -8.47 -13.10
C VAL A 114 2.72 -9.27 -14.40
N ASP A 115 1.88 -10.31 -14.39
CA ASP A 115 1.60 -11.15 -15.56
C ASP A 115 0.97 -10.34 -16.70
N SER A 116 -0.02 -9.50 -16.40
CA SER A 116 -0.66 -8.62 -17.38
C SER A 116 0.33 -7.65 -18.01
N ILE A 117 1.21 -7.02 -17.21
CA ILE A 117 2.25 -6.13 -17.75
C ILE A 117 3.18 -6.90 -18.69
N ILE A 118 3.67 -8.07 -18.30
CA ILE A 118 4.60 -8.88 -19.12
C ILE A 118 3.98 -9.32 -20.45
N GLN A 119 2.66 -9.56 -20.48
CA GLN A 119 1.97 -10.00 -21.69
C GLN A 119 1.66 -8.88 -22.68
N GLN A 120 1.81 -7.61 -22.30
CA GLN A 120 1.59 -6.46 -23.18
C GLN A 120 2.77 -6.32 -24.17
N SER A 121 2.48 -5.99 -25.42
CA SER A 121 3.48 -5.96 -26.52
C SER A 121 4.48 -4.81 -26.46
N ASP A 122 4.26 -3.82 -25.58
CA ASP A 122 5.06 -2.60 -25.43
C ASP A 122 5.48 -2.43 -23.95
N THR A 123 6.02 -3.52 -23.38
CA THR A 123 6.33 -3.61 -21.95
C THR A 123 7.55 -2.75 -21.63
N ASP A 124 7.29 -1.58 -21.06
CA ASP A 124 8.31 -0.75 -20.43
C ASP A 124 8.95 -1.51 -19.24
N VAL A 125 10.25 -1.79 -19.36
CA VAL A 125 11.06 -2.50 -18.35
C VAL A 125 10.95 -1.84 -16.97
N LEU A 126 10.84 -0.50 -16.91
CA LEU A 126 10.67 0.21 -15.64
C LEU A 126 9.30 -0.09 -15.01
N LYS A 127 8.24 -0.20 -15.82
CA LYS A 127 6.91 -0.60 -15.33
C LYS A 127 6.91 -2.03 -14.82
N GLN A 128 7.59 -2.94 -15.49
CA GLN A 128 7.73 -4.32 -15.05
C GLN A 128 8.48 -4.40 -13.72
N ALA A 129 9.66 -3.76 -13.61
CA ALA A 129 10.43 -3.72 -12.37
C ALA A 129 9.62 -3.08 -11.22
N SER A 130 8.86 -2.01 -11.51
CA SER A 130 7.97 -1.35 -10.54
C SER A 130 6.89 -2.28 -10.02
N ALA A 131 6.26 -3.06 -10.90
CA ALA A 131 5.24 -4.01 -10.50
C ALA A 131 5.78 -5.16 -9.66
N ILE A 132 6.96 -5.68 -10.00
CA ILE A 132 7.64 -6.73 -9.24
C ILE A 132 8.09 -6.18 -7.87
N ALA A 133 8.60 -4.95 -7.81
CA ALA A 133 8.98 -4.31 -6.56
C ALA A 133 7.76 -4.02 -5.65
N GLU A 134 6.61 -3.68 -6.22
CA GLU A 134 5.34 -3.54 -5.48
C GLU A 134 4.86 -4.89 -4.90
N LEU A 135 5.05 -6.00 -5.63
CA LEU A 135 4.84 -7.35 -5.07
C LEU A 135 5.83 -7.66 -3.93
N ALA A 136 7.07 -7.21 -4.04
CA ALA A 136 8.06 -7.34 -2.96
C ALA A 136 7.69 -6.51 -1.72
N ASP A 137 7.16 -5.29 -1.92
CA ASP A 137 6.61 -4.45 -0.84
C ASP A 137 5.48 -5.19 -0.10
N TRP A 138 4.61 -5.89 -0.84
CA TRP A 138 3.55 -6.72 -0.28
C TRP A 138 4.11 -7.83 0.60
N TYR A 139 5.11 -8.58 0.12
CA TYR A 139 5.76 -9.59 0.93
C TYR A 139 6.37 -8.99 2.20
N LEU A 140 7.03 -7.83 2.10
CA LEU A 140 7.69 -7.17 3.21
C LEU A 140 6.70 -6.75 4.31
N ILE A 141 5.58 -6.13 3.94
CA ILE A 141 4.60 -5.63 4.93
C ILE A 141 3.86 -6.77 5.67
N PHE A 142 3.69 -7.92 5.02
CA PHE A 142 3.13 -9.14 5.60
C PHE A 142 4.18 -10.06 6.24
N GLY A 143 5.44 -9.61 6.37
CA GLY A 143 6.49 -10.33 7.10
C GLY A 143 7.14 -11.50 6.34
N GLN A 144 6.86 -11.63 5.05
CA GLN A 144 7.39 -12.67 4.16
C GLN A 144 8.79 -12.27 3.65
N LYS A 145 9.76 -12.21 4.57
CA LYS A 145 11.07 -11.58 4.31
C LYS A 145 11.85 -12.23 3.16
N GLN A 146 11.87 -13.56 3.10
CA GLN A 146 12.59 -14.29 2.05
C GLN A 146 11.97 -14.02 0.69
N GLN A 147 10.63 -14.08 0.60
CA GLN A 147 9.89 -13.80 -0.62
C GLN A 147 10.07 -12.34 -1.06
N ALA A 148 10.09 -11.40 -0.12
CA ALA A 148 10.39 -10.00 -0.40
C ALA A 148 11.79 -9.84 -1.00
N ALA A 149 12.82 -10.41 -0.37
CA ALA A 149 14.20 -10.35 -0.86
C ALA A 149 14.32 -10.95 -2.27
N SER A 150 13.75 -12.13 -2.51
CA SER A 150 13.74 -12.74 -3.85
C SER A 150 13.02 -11.87 -4.88
N ALA A 151 11.86 -11.29 -4.53
CA ALA A 151 11.11 -10.44 -5.46
C ALA A 151 11.85 -9.13 -5.76
N TYR A 152 12.49 -8.49 -4.78
CA TYR A 152 13.33 -7.32 -5.03
C TYR A 152 14.53 -7.65 -5.93
N GLN A 153 15.16 -8.81 -5.73
CA GLN A 153 16.24 -9.26 -6.59
C GLN A 153 15.76 -9.42 -8.04
N ILE A 154 14.59 -10.03 -8.26
CA ILE A 154 13.99 -10.15 -9.59
C ILE A 154 13.70 -8.78 -10.19
N ALA A 155 13.17 -7.83 -9.41
CA ALA A 155 12.94 -6.46 -9.87
C ALA A 155 14.25 -5.77 -10.28
N PHE A 156 15.32 -5.94 -9.49
CA PHE A 156 16.64 -5.40 -9.80
C PHE A 156 17.24 -6.04 -11.07
N ASP A 157 17.12 -7.36 -11.22
CA ASP A 157 17.60 -8.09 -12.38
C ASP A 157 16.82 -7.75 -13.65
N THR A 158 15.52 -7.45 -13.54
CA THR A 158 14.69 -6.95 -14.65
C THR A 158 15.27 -5.66 -15.22
N LEU A 159 15.84 -4.79 -14.38
CA LEU A 159 16.48 -3.53 -14.79
C LEU A 159 17.84 -3.72 -15.46
N LYS A 160 18.40 -4.94 -15.52
CA LYS A 160 19.65 -5.24 -16.24
C LYS A 160 19.49 -5.34 -17.76
N SER A 161 18.31 -5.00 -18.30
CA SER A 161 18.08 -4.85 -19.74
C SER A 161 18.99 -3.77 -20.35
N ASP A 162 19.41 -3.96 -21.60
CA ASP A 162 20.18 -2.98 -22.39
C ASP A 162 19.41 -1.66 -22.61
N GLU A 163 18.08 -1.70 -22.46
CA GLU A 163 17.19 -0.54 -22.59
C GLU A 163 17.25 0.40 -21.38
N VAL A 164 17.78 -0.07 -20.24
CA VAL A 164 17.83 0.68 -18.98
C VAL A 164 19.27 1.05 -18.66
N SER A 165 19.56 2.35 -18.63
CA SER A 165 20.88 2.86 -18.24
C SER A 165 21.23 2.51 -16.80
N ASP A 166 22.52 2.38 -16.51
CA ASP A 166 22.99 2.11 -15.13
C ASP A 166 22.53 3.21 -14.16
N GLN A 167 22.45 4.46 -14.62
CA GLN A 167 21.91 5.56 -13.83
C GLN A 167 20.45 5.32 -13.45
N MET A 168 19.58 4.99 -14.41
CA MET A 168 18.17 4.71 -14.14
C MET A 168 17.98 3.49 -13.23
N ARG A 169 18.81 2.45 -13.41
CA ARG A 169 18.82 1.26 -12.55
C ARG A 169 19.19 1.59 -11.11
N ASN A 170 20.22 2.41 -10.92
CA ASN A 170 20.67 2.83 -9.58
C ASN A 170 19.64 3.74 -8.90
N ASP A 171 19.06 4.68 -9.65
CA ASP A 171 18.06 5.63 -9.13
C ASP A 171 16.77 4.93 -8.70
N PHE A 172 16.37 3.85 -9.36
CA PHE A 172 15.13 3.13 -9.08
C PHE A 172 15.00 2.63 -7.62
N PHE A 173 16.10 2.22 -7.01
CA PHE A 173 16.16 1.79 -5.61
C PHE A 173 17.08 2.67 -4.73
N ALA A 174 17.51 3.83 -5.22
CA ALA A 174 18.46 4.69 -4.51
C ALA A 174 17.88 5.21 -3.18
N LEU A 175 16.59 5.57 -3.18
CA LEU A 175 15.91 6.15 -2.03
C LEU A 175 14.86 5.19 -1.46
N PRO A 176 14.73 5.14 -0.13
CA PRO A 176 13.63 4.44 0.48
C PRO A 176 12.27 4.99 0.03
N LYS A 177 11.29 4.11 -0.11
CA LYS A 177 9.92 4.49 -0.54
C LYS A 177 8.90 4.01 0.48
N LYS A 178 7.99 4.87 0.91
CA LYS A 178 6.87 4.47 1.77
C LYS A 178 6.01 3.41 1.08
N ILE A 179 5.63 2.37 1.81
CA ILE A 179 4.73 1.32 1.32
C ILE A 179 3.30 1.63 1.80
N ASP A 180 2.45 2.08 0.88
CA ASP A 180 1.07 2.50 1.22
C ASP A 180 -0.03 2.14 0.21
N PHE A 181 0.28 1.42 -0.88
CA PHE A 181 -0.69 0.91 -1.88
C PHE A 181 -1.85 1.87 -2.17
N PRO A 182 -1.59 3.07 -2.72
CA PRO A 182 -2.62 4.07 -2.93
C PRO A 182 -3.57 3.66 -4.07
N PHE A 183 -4.85 4.05 -3.94
CA PHE A 183 -5.90 3.75 -4.93
C PHE A 183 -5.77 4.55 -6.23
N VAL A 184 -5.15 5.72 -6.14
CA VAL A 184 -4.80 6.61 -7.25
C VAL A 184 -3.32 6.92 -7.12
N GLU A 185 -2.58 6.97 -8.24
CA GLU A 185 -1.23 7.49 -8.22
C GLU A 185 -1.28 9.00 -8.00
N SER A 186 -1.12 9.43 -6.75
CA SER A 186 -1.01 10.86 -6.44
C SER A 186 0.33 11.39 -6.95
N ASN A 187 0.28 12.10 -8.07
CA ASN A 187 1.33 13.03 -8.47
C ASN A 187 1.11 14.34 -7.71
N GLY A 188 1.60 14.43 -6.47
CA GLY A 188 1.65 15.72 -5.79
C GLY A 188 1.29 15.69 -4.32
N THR A 189 2.22 16.20 -3.54
CA THR A 189 2.06 16.76 -2.20
C THR A 189 0.80 17.61 -2.11
N VAL A 190 -0.18 17.15 -1.33
CA VAL A 190 -1.18 18.05 -0.76
C VAL A 190 -0.38 19.04 0.09
N ASN A 191 -0.48 20.34 -0.22
CA ASN A 191 0.00 21.44 0.60
C ASN A 191 -0.73 21.41 1.95
N GLN A 192 -0.27 20.53 2.84
CA GLN A 192 -0.54 20.59 4.26
C GLN A 192 0.74 21.07 4.92
N ASP A 193 0.62 21.75 6.05
CA ASP A 193 1.76 22.01 6.92
C ASP A 193 2.38 20.65 7.28
N THR A 194 3.53 20.34 6.68
CA THR A 194 4.26 19.09 6.91
C THR A 194 5.47 19.33 7.78
N LEU A 195 5.74 18.40 8.68
CA LEU A 195 7.00 18.33 9.41
C LEU A 195 8.04 17.58 8.59
N GLU A 196 9.27 18.07 8.56
CA GLU A 196 10.41 17.29 8.12
C GLU A 196 10.89 16.40 9.26
N VAL A 197 10.99 15.10 8.99
CA VAL A 197 11.38 14.12 9.99
C VAL A 197 12.52 13.27 9.47
N SER A 198 13.66 13.32 10.16
CA SER A 198 14.79 12.42 9.95
C SER A 198 14.49 11.07 10.62
N LEU A 199 14.78 9.99 9.91
CA LEU A 199 14.60 8.64 10.44
C LEU A 199 15.63 7.68 9.84
N TRP A 200 15.97 6.65 10.60
CA TRP A 200 16.81 5.55 10.14
C TRP A 200 15.95 4.42 9.59
N ILE A 201 16.07 4.11 8.30
CA ILE A 201 15.37 3.00 7.65
C ILE A 201 16.32 1.81 7.62
N THR A 202 15.93 0.68 8.23
CA THR A 202 16.73 -0.56 8.25
C THR A 202 16.64 -1.33 6.94
N GLU A 203 17.47 -2.37 6.75
CA GLU A 203 17.38 -3.26 5.58
C GLU A 203 16.04 -4.02 5.52
N THR A 204 15.28 -4.04 6.62
CA THR A 204 13.95 -4.67 6.70
C THR A 204 12.81 -3.65 6.56
N GLY A 205 13.11 -2.41 6.21
CA GLY A 205 12.11 -1.38 5.97
C GLY A 205 11.42 -0.85 7.24
N ARG A 206 12.06 -1.03 8.40
CA ARG A 206 11.56 -0.48 9.68
C ARG A 206 12.23 0.85 9.95
N THR A 207 11.48 1.78 10.54
CA THR A 207 12.02 3.07 10.98
C THR A 207 12.56 2.98 12.41
N ARG A 208 13.65 3.69 12.68
CA ARG A 208 14.26 3.92 13.99
C ARG A 208 14.73 5.38 14.07
N ASP A 209 15.16 5.79 15.26
CA ASP A 209 15.86 7.07 15.50
C ASP A 209 15.14 8.26 14.86
N ILE A 210 13.86 8.42 15.24
CA ILE A 210 12.95 9.40 14.63
C ILE A 210 13.11 10.76 15.31
N GLU A 211 13.55 11.73 14.52
CA GLU A 211 13.85 13.09 14.94
C GLU A 211 13.15 14.10 14.04
N ILE A 212 12.43 15.04 14.65
CA ILE A 212 11.74 16.12 13.93
C ILE A 212 12.77 17.23 13.68
N ILE A 213 12.96 17.58 12.41
CA ILE A 213 13.86 18.64 11.97
C ILE A 213 13.10 19.97 12.11
N ASN A 214 13.72 20.96 12.75
CA ASN A 214 13.16 22.31 12.94
C ASN A 214 11.69 22.30 13.43
N PRO A 215 11.42 21.75 14.63
CA PRO A 215 10.06 21.67 15.15
C PRO A 215 9.47 23.08 15.33
N PRO A 216 8.24 23.35 14.83
CA PRO A 216 7.60 24.64 15.03
C PRO A 216 7.22 24.83 16.50
N ASP A 217 7.21 26.08 16.99
CA ASP A 217 6.86 26.40 18.39
C ASP A 217 5.45 25.95 18.79
N SER A 218 4.56 25.76 17.81
CA SER A 218 3.19 25.27 17.99
C SER A 218 3.08 23.75 18.21
N LEU A 219 4.18 23.01 18.07
CA LEU A 219 4.22 21.55 18.16
C LEU A 219 4.16 21.07 19.62
N THR A 220 3.11 20.34 19.96
CA THR A 220 2.97 19.79 21.32
C THR A 220 3.73 18.48 21.49
N THR A 221 3.89 18.06 22.75
CA THR A 221 4.44 16.72 23.07
C THR A 221 3.54 15.60 22.53
N GLU A 222 2.22 15.81 22.49
CA GLU A 222 1.25 14.85 21.95
C GLU A 222 1.37 14.72 20.43
N ASP A 223 1.56 15.83 19.72
CA ASP A 223 1.83 15.84 18.28
C ASP A 223 3.10 15.05 17.96
N THR A 224 4.17 15.31 18.71
CA THR A 224 5.45 14.60 18.57
C THR A 224 5.29 13.09 18.78
N LYS A 225 4.51 12.69 19.79
CA LYS A 225 4.23 11.27 20.07
C LYS A 225 3.42 10.63 18.95
N THR A 226 2.45 11.34 18.39
CA THR A 226 1.60 10.90 17.28
C THR A 226 2.42 10.68 16.02
N VAL A 227 3.27 11.65 15.65
CA VAL A 227 4.19 11.56 14.51
C VAL A 227 5.12 10.36 14.67
N ARG A 228 5.79 10.22 15.82
CA ARG A 228 6.68 9.09 16.10
C ARG A 228 5.95 7.75 16.04
N SER A 229 4.76 7.65 16.63
CA SER A 229 3.96 6.41 16.60
C SER A 229 3.53 6.03 15.18
N GLY A 230 3.13 7.01 14.38
CA GLY A 230 2.75 6.82 12.97
C GLY A 230 3.92 6.30 12.13
N LEU A 231 5.09 6.93 12.25
CA LEU A 231 6.28 6.53 11.52
C LEU A 231 6.77 5.13 11.94
N LEU A 232 6.78 4.80 13.24
CA LEU A 232 7.13 3.45 13.74
C LEU A 232 6.24 2.33 13.18
N LYS A 233 4.98 2.64 12.89
CA LYS A 233 4.01 1.71 12.30
C LYS A 233 4.13 1.62 10.78
N THR A 234 4.81 2.58 10.16
CA THR A 234 5.00 2.65 8.71
C THR A 234 6.09 1.66 8.26
N ARG A 235 5.92 1.13 7.05
CA ARG A 235 6.92 0.30 6.39
C ARG A 235 7.43 1.04 5.16
N PHE A 236 8.73 0.94 4.95
CA PHE A 236 9.40 1.50 3.79
C PHE A 236 10.04 0.36 3.00
N ARG A 237 10.00 0.47 1.68
CA ARG A 237 10.96 -0.21 0.81
C ARG A 237 12.34 0.34 1.16
N PRO A 238 13.31 -0.49 1.56
CA PRO A 238 14.67 -0.02 1.83
C PRO A 238 15.34 0.44 0.54
N ARG A 239 16.44 1.18 0.65
CA ARG A 239 17.31 1.41 -0.51
C ARG A 239 18.03 0.11 -0.86
N PHE A 240 18.42 -0.04 -2.13
CA PHE A 240 19.24 -1.16 -2.58
C PHE A 240 20.52 -0.67 -3.24
N ILE A 241 21.62 -1.34 -2.92
CA ILE A 241 22.90 -1.19 -3.62
C ILE A 241 23.26 -2.58 -4.14
N GLU A 242 23.44 -2.69 -5.45
CA GLU A 242 23.74 -3.96 -6.14
C GLU A 242 22.74 -5.09 -5.80
N GLY A 243 21.45 -4.77 -5.69
CA GLY A 243 20.40 -5.75 -5.37
C GLY A 243 20.31 -6.13 -3.88
N SER A 244 21.18 -5.60 -3.02
CA SER A 244 21.14 -5.85 -1.57
C SER A 244 20.51 -4.69 -0.81
N PRO A 245 19.56 -4.94 0.12
CA PRO A 245 18.95 -3.89 0.91
C PRO A 245 19.97 -3.29 1.87
N GLN A 246 19.99 -1.97 1.98
CA GLN A 246 20.86 -1.27 2.91
C GLN A 246 20.10 -0.31 3.81
N ALA A 247 20.57 -0.17 5.03
CA ALA A 247 20.06 0.82 5.95
C ALA A 247 20.57 2.22 5.58
N ILE A 248 19.75 3.25 5.79
CA ILE A 248 20.10 4.64 5.53
C ILE A 248 19.30 5.60 6.41
N ALA A 249 19.90 6.71 6.81
CA ALA A 249 19.18 7.89 7.25
C ALA A 249 18.40 8.51 6.08
N HIS A 250 17.14 8.85 6.30
CA HIS A 250 16.28 9.43 5.27
C HIS A 250 15.33 10.45 5.90
N THR A 251 15.13 11.56 5.21
CA THR A 251 14.18 12.60 5.62
C THR A 251 12.87 12.42 4.88
N VAL A 252 11.76 12.44 5.63
CA VAL A 252 10.41 12.35 5.07
C VAL A 252 9.56 13.53 5.52
N SER A 253 8.64 13.97 4.66
CA SER A 253 7.59 14.91 5.03
C SER A 253 6.43 14.15 5.67
N PHE A 254 5.99 14.58 6.85
CA PHE A 254 4.88 13.99 7.57
C PHE A 254 3.81 15.05 7.85
N PRO A 255 2.52 14.83 7.53
CA PRO A 255 1.48 15.83 7.75
C PRO A 255 1.31 16.09 9.25
N LEU A 256 1.12 17.35 9.62
CA LEU A 256 0.76 17.69 11.00
C LEU A 256 -0.55 16.97 11.40
N PRO A 257 -0.62 16.40 12.62
CA PRO A 257 -1.88 15.87 13.13
C PRO A 257 -2.95 16.97 13.07
N ARG A 258 -4.09 16.69 12.42
CA ARG A 258 -5.23 17.62 12.45
C ARG A 258 -5.73 17.70 13.88
N ARG A 259 -5.83 18.93 14.41
CA ARG A 259 -6.64 19.18 15.61
C ARG A 259 -8.08 19.13 15.14
N ASP A 260 -8.83 18.12 15.58
CA ASP A 260 -10.28 18.18 15.45
C ASP A 260 -10.73 19.36 16.34
N GLU A 261 -11.17 20.45 15.73
CA GLU A 261 -11.96 21.48 16.41
C GLU A 261 -13.34 20.87 16.73
N ALA A 262 -13.37 19.97 17.69
CA ALA A 262 -14.59 19.35 18.19
C ALA A 262 -14.54 19.34 19.71
N GLU A 263 -14.88 20.48 20.30
CA GLU A 263 -15.70 20.64 21.53
C GLU A 263 -15.65 22.10 21.97
N ASN A 264 -16.50 22.94 21.36
CA ASN A 264 -17.13 24.09 22.01
C ASN A 264 -18.17 24.71 21.06
N SER A 265 -19.35 24.10 21.01
CA SER A 265 -20.64 24.78 20.76
C SER A 265 -21.77 23.88 21.25
#